data_AF-A0AAU0YK68-F1
#
_entry.id   AF-A0AAU0YK68-F1
#
_cell.length_a   1.000
_cell.length_b   1.000
_cell.length_c   1.000
_cell.angle_alpha   90.00
_cell.angle_beta   90.00
_cell.angle_gamma   90.00
#
_symmetry.space_group_name_H-M   'P 1'
#
loop_
_entity.id
_entity.type
_entity.pdbx_description
1 polymer ?
#
loop_
_entity_poly.entity_id
_entity_poly.type
_entity_poly.pdbx_seq_one_letter_code
_entity_poly.pdbx_strand_id
1 'polypeptide(L)'
;MISEQSWADAQLLWDYHQMHHELRPCSVAIGLGSHDLGVAETTVDLYKRGMMPLIVFTGATSPTTRGRMPRGEAVHYRERAVELGVPSEAVLVEPNARNTGQNISFSKALLEETGTAVSSVLLVSKPYEERRAYATARKLWPGIEFVSASTPMTFDDYIESIGSVRLVVDMLVGALQRLLRYPDQGFMIHQTVPDSVTEAYKRLCNAGFTSRLVA
;
A
#
# COMPACT_ATOMS: atom_id res chain seq x y z
N MET A 1 -24.77 -12.87 -2.45
CA MET A 1 -24.81 -11.55 -1.80
C MET A 1 -24.18 -11.68 -0.43
N ILE A 2 -23.40 -10.69 0.00
CA ILE A 2 -22.80 -10.65 1.34
C ILE A 2 -23.89 -10.27 2.37
N SER A 3 -23.79 -10.76 3.61
CA SER A 3 -24.75 -10.37 4.66
C SER A 3 -24.49 -8.93 5.11
N GLU A 4 -25.52 -8.26 5.63
CA GLU A 4 -25.40 -6.90 6.20
C GLU A 4 -24.33 -6.83 7.29
N GLN A 5 -24.27 -7.83 8.18
CA GLN A 5 -23.22 -7.91 9.21
C GLN A 5 -21.82 -8.03 8.60
N SER A 6 -21.64 -8.86 7.57
CA SER A 6 -20.33 -9.02 6.92
C SER A 6 -19.94 -7.75 6.15
N TRP A 7 -20.91 -7.00 5.63
CA TRP A 7 -20.66 -5.69 5.04
C TRP A 7 -20.16 -4.70 6.08
N ALA A 8 -20.87 -4.56 7.21
CA ALA A 8 -20.48 -3.67 8.31
C ALA A 8 -19.10 -4.04 8.88
N ASP A 9 -18.81 -5.33 9.04
CA ASP A 9 -17.51 -5.81 9.50
C ASP A 9 -16.40 -5.48 8.49
N ALA A 10 -16.66 -5.62 7.18
CA ALA A 10 -15.70 -5.30 6.14
C ALA A 10 -15.44 -3.79 6.05
N GLN A 11 -16.47 -2.95 6.18
CA GLN A 11 -16.33 -1.49 6.27
C GLN A 11 -15.46 -1.10 7.46
N LEU A 12 -15.68 -1.70 8.64
CA LEU A 12 -14.87 -1.43 9.82
C LEU A 12 -13.39 -1.79 9.60
N LEU A 13 -13.11 -2.89 8.91
CA LEU A 13 -11.75 -3.27 8.53
C LEU A 13 -11.14 -2.28 7.52
N TRP A 14 -11.91 -1.85 6.53
CA TRP A 14 -11.49 -0.84 5.55
C TRP A 14 -11.07 0.45 6.25
N ASP A 15 -11.94 1.01 7.08
CA ASP A 15 -11.69 2.26 7.82
C ASP A 15 -10.47 2.12 8.73
N TYR A 16 -10.33 0.97 9.42
CA TYR A 16 -9.18 0.73 10.28
C TYR A 16 -7.86 0.71 9.50
N HIS A 17 -7.82 0.19 8.27
CA HIS A 17 -6.58 0.10 7.50
C HIS A 17 -6.04 1.46 7.05
N GLN A 18 -6.91 2.45 6.90
CA GLN A 18 -6.53 3.81 6.53
C GLN A 18 -5.89 4.52 7.73
N MET A 19 -4.77 5.19 7.49
CA MET A 19 -4.00 5.89 8.53
C MET A 19 -4.49 7.31 8.75
N HIS A 20 -5.10 7.94 7.73
CA HIS A 20 -5.53 9.33 7.73
C HIS A 20 -4.42 10.30 8.19
N HIS A 21 -3.17 10.02 7.81
CA HIS A 21 -2.08 10.94 8.09
C HIS A 21 -2.30 12.27 7.37
N GLU A 22 -2.02 13.37 8.05
CA GLU A 22 -2.02 14.69 7.44
C GLU A 22 -0.90 14.77 6.39
N LEU A 23 -1.26 15.16 5.17
CA LEU A 23 -0.32 15.32 4.08
C LEU A 23 0.60 16.50 4.35
N ARG A 24 1.89 16.30 4.13
CA ARG A 24 2.93 17.33 4.24
C ARG A 24 4.08 17.03 3.28
N PRO A 25 4.84 18.06 2.84
CA PRO A 25 6.00 17.85 1.99
C PRO A 25 7.00 16.85 2.60
N CYS A 26 7.50 15.94 1.77
CA CYS A 26 8.46 14.90 2.14
C CYS A 26 9.70 14.96 1.23
N SER A 27 10.82 14.37 1.68
CA SER A 27 12.04 14.27 0.86
C SER A 27 11.81 13.48 -0.43
N VAL A 28 10.98 12.44 -0.37
CA VAL A 28 10.70 11.52 -1.48
C VAL A 28 9.32 10.89 -1.32
N ALA A 29 8.72 10.44 -2.41
CA ALA A 29 7.59 9.52 -2.38
C ALA A 29 8.00 8.11 -2.79
N ILE A 30 7.43 7.10 -2.13
CA ILE A 30 7.55 5.70 -2.53
C ILE A 30 6.17 5.17 -2.88
N GLY A 31 5.94 4.93 -4.18
CA GLY A 31 4.73 4.29 -4.68
C GLY A 31 4.89 2.77 -4.69
N LEU A 32 4.14 2.09 -3.84
CA LEU A 32 4.21 0.64 -3.68
C LEU A 32 3.45 -0.09 -4.80
N GLY A 33 4.20 -0.89 -5.56
CA GLY A 33 3.69 -1.73 -6.64
C GLY A 33 2.53 -2.61 -6.21
N SER A 34 1.51 -2.63 -7.05
CA SER A 34 0.33 -3.47 -6.89
C SER A 34 -0.43 -3.62 -8.20
N HIS A 35 -1.61 -4.26 -8.15
CA HIS A 35 -2.54 -4.30 -9.28
C HIS A 35 -3.32 -3.00 -9.51
N ASP A 36 -3.26 -2.06 -8.56
CA ASP A 36 -4.05 -0.84 -8.55
C ASP A 36 -3.23 0.31 -9.15
N LEU A 37 -3.63 0.79 -10.34
CA LEU A 37 -2.97 1.93 -10.97
C LEU A 37 -3.17 3.25 -10.20
N GLY A 38 -4.17 3.33 -9.32
CA GLY A 38 -4.44 4.50 -8.49
C GLY A 38 -3.27 4.91 -7.59
N VAL A 39 -2.35 3.98 -7.27
CA VAL A 39 -1.10 4.30 -6.56
C VAL A 39 -0.24 5.26 -7.39
N ALA A 40 -0.07 4.99 -8.68
CA ALA A 40 0.71 5.86 -9.57
C ALA A 40 0.02 7.22 -9.75
N GLU A 41 -1.29 7.22 -9.99
CA GLU A 41 -2.06 8.45 -10.22
C GLU A 41 -2.10 9.35 -8.99
N THR A 42 -2.30 8.79 -7.80
CA THR A 42 -2.21 9.52 -6.54
C THR A 42 -0.82 10.08 -6.31
N THR A 43 0.23 9.30 -6.59
CA THR A 43 1.62 9.77 -6.47
C THR A 43 1.88 10.96 -7.38
N VAL A 44 1.35 10.93 -8.61
CA VAL A 44 1.46 12.03 -9.58
C VAL A 44 0.72 13.28 -9.13
N ASP A 45 -0.51 13.15 -8.60
CA ASP A 45 -1.26 14.29 -8.05
C ASP A 45 -0.45 14.99 -6.95
N LEU A 46 0.06 14.20 -6.00
CA LEU A 46 0.83 14.70 -4.87
C LEU A 46 2.15 15.37 -5.32
N TYR A 47 2.82 14.81 -6.34
CA TYR A 47 3.99 15.43 -6.97
C TYR A 47 3.67 16.79 -7.61
N LYS A 48 2.58 16.86 -8.39
CA LYS A 48 2.15 18.12 -9.02
C LYS A 48 1.78 19.20 -8.01
N ARG A 49 1.37 18.80 -6.81
CA ARG A 49 1.10 19.69 -5.67
C ARG A 49 2.36 20.07 -4.88
N GLY A 50 3.55 19.65 -5.32
CA GLY A 50 4.82 19.98 -4.69
C GLY A 50 5.10 19.20 -3.39
N MET A 51 4.45 18.06 -3.17
CA MET A 51 4.62 17.29 -1.92
C MET A 51 5.95 16.54 -1.83
N MET A 52 6.66 16.37 -2.94
CA MET A 52 8.00 15.80 -2.98
C MET A 52 8.69 16.18 -4.30
N PRO A 53 10.03 16.28 -4.33
CA PRO A 53 10.78 16.51 -5.57
C PRO A 53 11.14 15.22 -6.32
N LEU A 54 11.06 14.06 -5.67
CA LEU A 54 11.50 12.77 -6.20
C LEU A 54 10.50 11.67 -5.90
N ILE A 55 10.28 10.77 -6.85
CA ILE A 55 9.42 9.59 -6.73
C ILE A 55 10.27 8.33 -6.94
N VAL A 56 10.02 7.32 -6.12
CA VAL A 56 10.44 5.94 -6.36
C VAL A 56 9.20 5.09 -6.58
N PHE A 57 9.12 4.41 -7.71
CA PHE A 57 8.18 3.30 -7.88
C PHE A 57 8.91 1.98 -7.66
N THR A 58 8.30 1.08 -6.88
CA THR A 58 8.90 -0.20 -6.50
C THR A 58 7.94 -1.35 -6.69
N GLY A 59 8.40 -2.48 -7.24
CA GLY A 59 7.56 -3.66 -7.45
C GLY A 59 7.83 -4.39 -8.76
N ALA A 60 7.98 -5.70 -8.65
CA ALA A 60 8.09 -6.66 -9.74
C ALA A 60 6.70 -7.04 -10.29
N THR A 61 6.63 -8.10 -11.09
CA THR A 61 5.34 -8.69 -11.48
C THR A 61 4.83 -9.68 -10.44
N SER A 62 3.51 -9.71 -10.28
CA SER A 62 2.78 -10.73 -9.51
C SER A 62 1.86 -11.53 -10.45
N PRO A 63 1.34 -12.70 -10.03
CA PRO A 63 0.35 -13.44 -10.84
C PRO A 63 -0.85 -12.59 -11.26
N THR A 64 -1.25 -11.63 -10.41
CA THR A 64 -2.37 -10.71 -10.68
C THR A 64 -2.02 -9.58 -11.65
N THR A 65 -0.74 -9.23 -11.80
CA THR A 65 -0.31 -8.10 -12.65
C THR A 65 0.40 -8.51 -13.92
N ARG A 66 0.91 -9.75 -14.04
CA ARG A 66 1.69 -10.22 -15.19
C ARG A 66 1.03 -9.97 -16.55
N GLY A 67 -0.30 -10.08 -16.65
CA GLY A 67 -1.03 -9.84 -17.90
C GLY A 67 -1.14 -8.36 -18.28
N ARG A 68 -1.27 -7.46 -17.29
CA ARG A 68 -1.48 -6.01 -17.51
C ARG A 68 -0.18 -5.20 -17.43
N MET A 69 0.78 -5.67 -16.64
CA MET A 69 2.05 -5.01 -16.33
C MET A 69 3.21 -5.99 -16.59
N PRO A 70 3.42 -6.48 -17.82
CA PRO A 70 4.37 -7.57 -18.11
C PRO A 70 5.83 -7.24 -17.77
N ARG A 71 6.18 -5.95 -17.72
CA ARG A 71 7.53 -5.47 -17.37
C ARG A 71 7.73 -5.17 -15.87
N GLY A 72 6.72 -5.38 -15.03
CA GLY A 72 6.75 -5.06 -13.61
C GLY A 72 5.86 -3.89 -13.23
N GLU A 73 5.36 -3.92 -12.00
CA GLU A 73 4.47 -2.90 -11.44
C GLU A 73 5.16 -1.53 -11.42
N ALA A 74 6.42 -1.46 -10.97
CA ALA A 74 7.19 -0.21 -10.90
C ALA A 74 7.43 0.45 -12.27
N VAL A 75 7.76 -0.36 -13.27
CA VAL A 75 8.02 0.13 -14.64
C VAL A 75 6.74 0.73 -15.21
N HIS A 76 5.61 0.05 -15.04
CA HIS A 76 4.33 0.52 -15.55
C HIS A 76 3.85 1.78 -14.82
N TYR A 77 4.07 1.88 -13.51
CA TYR A 77 3.77 3.10 -12.75
C TYR A 77 4.62 4.29 -13.21
N ARG A 78 5.91 4.10 -13.50
CA ARG A 78 6.75 5.16 -14.07
C ARG A 78 6.21 5.65 -15.41
N GLU A 79 5.82 4.74 -16.29
CA GLU A 79 5.26 5.12 -17.60
C GLU A 79 4.00 5.95 -17.45
N ARG A 80 3.09 5.50 -16.57
CA ARG A 80 1.89 6.27 -16.25
C ARG A 80 2.21 7.65 -15.69
N ALA A 81 3.21 7.76 -14.82
CA ALA A 81 3.61 9.05 -14.26
C ALA A 81 4.18 10.01 -15.31
N VAL A 82 5.03 9.50 -16.21
CA VAL A 82 5.61 10.30 -17.31
C VAL A 82 4.53 10.72 -18.31
N GLU A 83 3.60 9.84 -18.67
CA GLU A 83 2.43 10.16 -19.50
C GLU A 83 1.59 11.29 -18.90
N LEU A 84 1.45 11.30 -17.56
CA LEU A 84 0.73 12.33 -16.84
C LEU A 84 1.54 13.62 -16.60
N GLY A 85 2.77 13.70 -17.13
CA GLY A 85 3.58 14.93 -17.14
C GLY A 85 4.58 15.06 -15.98
N VAL A 86 4.88 13.98 -15.26
CA VAL A 86 6.03 13.97 -14.33
C VAL A 86 7.33 13.86 -15.15
N PRO A 87 8.33 14.73 -14.94
CA PRO A 87 9.62 14.61 -15.61
C PRO A 87 10.27 13.25 -15.34
N SER A 88 10.85 12.65 -16.37
CA SER A 88 11.39 11.28 -16.31
C SER A 88 12.53 11.12 -15.30
N GLU A 89 13.29 12.19 -15.09
CA GLU A 89 14.40 12.33 -14.15
C GLU A 89 13.96 12.46 -12.69
N ALA A 90 12.69 12.81 -12.45
CA ALA A 90 12.10 12.85 -11.11
C ALA A 90 11.56 11.48 -10.66
N VAL A 91 11.70 10.43 -11.48
CA VAL A 91 11.16 9.09 -11.21
C VAL A 91 12.25 8.03 -11.26
N LEU A 92 12.55 7.43 -10.11
CA LEU A 92 13.38 6.24 -9.97
C LEU A 92 12.51 4.97 -10.01
N VAL A 93 13.09 3.86 -10.50
CA VAL A 93 12.40 2.57 -10.62
C VAL A 93 13.18 1.48 -9.91
N GLU A 94 12.51 0.79 -9.01
CA GLU A 94 12.96 -0.43 -8.35
C GLU A 94 12.09 -1.61 -8.83
N PRO A 95 12.56 -2.47 -9.75
CA PRO A 95 11.69 -3.44 -10.43
C PRO A 95 11.65 -4.84 -9.78
N ASN A 96 12.30 -5.06 -8.64
CA ASN A 96 12.58 -6.40 -8.13
C ASN A 96 11.74 -6.81 -6.92
N ALA A 97 11.17 -5.85 -6.18
CA ALA A 97 10.45 -6.18 -4.96
C ALA A 97 9.17 -7.00 -5.20
N ARG A 98 8.93 -8.02 -4.37
CA ARG A 98 7.79 -8.95 -4.48
C ARG A 98 6.87 -8.93 -3.27
N ASN A 99 7.19 -8.12 -2.26
CA ASN A 99 6.39 -7.93 -1.07
C ASN A 99 6.73 -6.57 -0.46
N THR A 100 5.90 -6.11 0.47
CA THR A 100 6.05 -4.79 1.08
C THR A 100 7.38 -4.60 1.81
N GLY A 101 7.93 -5.65 2.44
CA GLY A 101 9.25 -5.54 3.09
C GLY A 101 10.35 -5.26 2.08
N GLN A 102 10.35 -5.97 0.95
CA GLN A 102 11.27 -5.72 -0.16
C GLN A 102 11.02 -4.35 -0.79
N ASN A 103 9.77 -3.92 -0.96
CA ASN A 103 9.47 -2.61 -1.51
C ASN A 103 10.18 -1.50 -0.71
N ILE A 104 10.11 -1.58 0.63
CA ILE A 104 10.81 -0.63 1.50
C ILE A 104 12.32 -0.79 1.41
N SER A 105 12.85 -1.99 1.62
CA SER A 105 14.30 -2.22 1.68
C SER A 105 15.01 -1.89 0.37
N PHE A 106 14.42 -2.25 -0.77
CA PHE A 106 15.02 -1.99 -2.09
C PHE A 106 14.89 -0.51 -2.47
N SER A 107 13.77 0.15 -2.16
CA SER A 107 13.65 1.60 -2.36
C SER A 107 14.66 2.37 -1.52
N LYS A 108 14.87 1.97 -0.25
CA LYS A 108 15.89 2.53 0.61
C LYS A 108 17.28 2.39 -0.02
N ALA A 109 17.65 1.18 -0.45
CA ALA A 109 18.96 0.92 -1.06
C ALA A 109 19.17 1.75 -2.34
N LEU A 110 18.14 1.89 -3.18
CA LEU A 110 18.20 2.71 -4.40
C LEU A 110 18.39 4.20 -4.08
N LEU A 111 17.75 4.71 -3.02
CA LEU A 111 17.93 6.09 -2.58
C LEU A 111 19.32 6.34 -1.99
N GLU A 112 19.88 5.36 -1.27
CA GLU A 112 21.26 5.41 -0.77
C GLU A 112 22.29 5.39 -1.91
N GLU A 113 22.09 4.55 -2.93
CA GLU A 113 22.96 4.46 -4.11
C GLU A 113 23.01 5.78 -4.91
N THR A 114 21.86 6.47 -5.00
CA THR A 114 21.77 7.78 -5.67
C THR A 114 22.25 8.95 -4.81
N GLY A 115 22.65 8.70 -3.56
CA GLY A 115 23.08 9.76 -2.63
C GLY A 115 21.94 10.68 -2.21
N THR A 116 20.68 10.23 -2.31
CA THR A 116 19.51 11.05 -1.95
C THR A 116 19.41 11.16 -0.43
N ALA A 117 19.48 12.38 0.10
CA ALA A 117 19.23 12.63 1.52
C ALA A 117 17.73 12.51 1.83
N VAL A 118 17.38 11.53 2.67
CA VAL A 118 15.99 11.25 3.04
C VAL A 118 15.82 11.47 4.54
N SER A 119 14.92 12.38 4.92
CA SER A 119 14.45 12.55 6.30
C SER A 119 12.98 12.16 6.46
N SER A 120 12.21 12.24 5.38
CA SER A 120 10.80 11.88 5.35
C SER A 120 10.37 11.26 4.02
N VAL A 121 9.42 10.34 4.10
CA VAL A 121 8.89 9.58 2.96
C VAL A 121 7.37 9.68 2.93
N LEU A 122 6.83 10.07 1.79
CA LEU A 122 5.42 9.90 1.48
C LEU A 122 5.19 8.50 0.90
N LEU A 123 4.63 7.61 1.70
CA LEU A 123 4.41 6.21 1.36
C LEU A 123 3.02 6.05 0.74
N VAL A 124 2.99 5.84 -0.58
CA VAL A 124 1.74 5.72 -1.35
C VAL A 124 1.44 4.24 -1.61
N SER A 125 0.28 3.77 -1.16
CA SER A 125 -0.15 2.37 -1.28
C SER A 125 -1.62 2.26 -1.72
N LYS A 126 -2.12 1.03 -1.89
CA LYS A 126 -3.56 0.79 -1.94
C LYS A 126 -4.21 1.25 -0.62
N PRO A 127 -5.48 1.69 -0.63
CA PRO A 127 -6.11 2.25 0.57
C PRO A 127 -6.10 1.30 1.78
N TYR A 128 -6.41 0.02 1.57
CA TYR A 128 -6.42 -0.95 2.67
C TYR A 128 -5.03 -1.46 3.10
N GLU A 129 -3.94 -0.95 2.51
CA GLU A 129 -2.58 -1.36 2.86
C GLU A 129 -1.79 -0.31 3.62
N GLU A 130 -2.32 0.90 3.81
CA GLU A 130 -1.59 2.02 4.42
C GLU A 130 -0.97 1.64 5.77
N ARG A 131 -1.76 1.08 6.69
CA ARG A 131 -1.27 0.71 8.03
C ARG A 131 -0.22 -0.39 8.00
N ARG A 132 -0.36 -1.36 7.10
CA ARG A 132 0.61 -2.45 6.92
C ARG A 132 1.91 -1.94 6.32
N ALA A 133 1.82 -1.12 5.28
CA ALA A 133 2.95 -0.46 4.64
C ALA A 133 3.72 0.41 5.63
N TYR A 134 2.99 1.24 6.38
CA TYR A 134 3.56 2.09 7.43
C TYR A 134 4.30 1.27 8.51
N ALA A 135 3.66 0.25 9.05
CA ALA A 135 4.25 -0.56 10.12
C ALA A 135 5.51 -1.31 9.64
N THR A 136 5.51 -1.80 8.41
CA THR A 136 6.71 -2.40 7.77
C THR A 136 7.80 -1.35 7.57
N ALA A 137 7.45 -0.17 7.06
CA ALA A 137 8.41 0.90 6.79
C ALA A 137 9.12 1.38 8.07
N ARG A 138 8.34 1.63 9.14
CA ARG A 138 8.88 2.01 10.46
C ARG A 138 9.83 0.97 11.06
N LYS A 139 9.63 -0.31 10.75
CA LYS A 139 10.50 -1.40 11.22
C LYS A 139 11.82 -1.46 10.44
N LEU A 140 11.74 -1.36 9.11
CA LEU A 140 12.89 -1.58 8.22
C LEU A 140 13.74 -0.33 8.00
N TRP A 141 13.17 0.86 8.20
CA TRP A 141 13.86 2.13 8.04
C TRP A 141 13.66 3.02 9.28
N PRO A 142 14.24 2.63 10.43
CA PRO A 142 14.16 3.44 11.65
C PRO A 142 14.84 4.79 11.45
N GLY A 143 14.29 5.83 12.08
CA GLY A 143 14.82 7.21 12.01
C GLY A 143 14.23 8.07 10.89
N ILE A 144 13.41 7.50 10.00
CA ILE A 144 12.70 8.25 8.97
C ILE A 144 11.25 8.51 9.38
N GLU A 145 10.76 9.70 9.05
CA GLU A 145 9.35 10.04 9.18
C GLU A 145 8.57 9.52 7.98
N PHE A 146 7.50 8.75 8.23
CA PHE A 146 6.62 8.25 7.17
C PHE A 146 5.26 8.93 7.25
N VAL A 147 4.77 9.41 6.12
CA VAL A 147 3.39 9.87 5.91
C VAL A 147 2.73 8.89 4.96
N SER A 148 1.52 8.42 5.30
CA SER A 148 0.82 7.44 4.47
C SER A 148 -0.18 8.17 3.59
N ALA A 149 -0.32 7.71 2.36
CA ALA A 149 -1.35 8.19 1.45
C ALA A 149 -1.84 7.05 0.54
N SER A 150 -3.06 7.19 0.05
CA SER A 150 -3.66 6.34 -0.96
C SER A 150 -4.66 7.13 -1.80
N THR A 151 -5.19 6.51 -2.85
CA THR A 151 -6.32 7.05 -3.58
C THR A 151 -7.47 7.38 -2.62
N PRO A 152 -8.01 8.62 -2.62
CA PRO A 152 -9.16 8.98 -1.80
C PRO A 152 -10.42 8.37 -2.40
N MET A 153 -10.91 7.27 -1.84
CA MET A 153 -12.10 6.58 -2.33
C MET A 153 -12.84 5.86 -1.22
N THR A 154 -14.13 5.64 -1.43
CA THR A 154 -14.97 4.88 -0.50
C THR A 154 -14.76 3.38 -0.66
N PHE A 155 -15.25 2.61 0.31
CA PHE A 155 -15.23 1.16 0.24
C PHE A 155 -16.06 0.63 -0.94
N ASP A 156 -17.24 1.21 -1.18
CA ASP A 156 -18.10 0.92 -2.33
C ASP A 156 -17.40 1.16 -3.67
N ASP A 157 -16.77 2.33 -3.83
CA ASP A 157 -16.02 2.65 -5.07
C ASP A 157 -14.87 1.66 -5.29
N TYR A 158 -14.19 1.25 -4.21
CA TYR A 158 -13.12 0.27 -4.29
C TYR A 158 -13.66 -1.11 -4.72
N ILE A 159 -14.79 -1.55 -4.16
CA ILE A 159 -15.47 -2.77 -4.58
C ILE A 159 -15.84 -2.72 -6.05
N GLU A 160 -16.42 -1.61 -6.51
CA GLU A 160 -16.82 -1.42 -7.90
C GLU A 160 -15.60 -1.52 -8.83
N SER A 161 -14.50 -0.85 -8.49
CA SER A 161 -13.27 -0.87 -9.28
C SER A 161 -12.66 -2.28 -9.43
N ILE A 162 -12.81 -3.13 -8.42
CA ILE A 162 -12.32 -4.51 -8.42
C ILE A 162 -13.34 -5.48 -9.05
N GLY A 163 -14.62 -5.14 -9.04
CA GLY A 163 -15.71 -5.96 -9.59
C GLY A 163 -16.03 -7.20 -8.75
N SER A 164 -15.55 -7.28 -7.50
CA SER A 164 -15.80 -8.44 -6.63
C SER A 164 -15.73 -8.09 -5.15
N VAL A 165 -16.91 -7.96 -4.52
CA VAL A 165 -17.07 -7.78 -3.07
C VAL A 165 -16.31 -8.85 -2.30
N ARG A 166 -16.45 -10.12 -2.72
CA ARG A 166 -15.83 -11.26 -2.03
C ARG A 166 -14.31 -11.13 -2.01
N LEU A 167 -13.72 -10.80 -3.16
CA LEU A 167 -12.27 -10.64 -3.29
C LEU A 167 -11.76 -9.49 -2.43
N VAL A 168 -12.48 -8.35 -2.40
CA VAL A 168 -12.10 -7.22 -1.56
C VAL A 168 -12.13 -7.57 -0.09
N VAL A 169 -13.21 -8.19 0.39
CA VAL A 169 -13.31 -8.60 1.80
C VAL A 169 -12.20 -9.59 2.17
N ASP A 170 -11.92 -10.56 1.31
CA ASP A 170 -10.79 -11.48 1.49
C ASP A 170 -9.46 -10.70 1.61
N MET A 171 -9.21 -9.68 0.77
CA MET A 171 -8.01 -8.83 0.84
C MET A 171 -7.92 -8.06 2.16
N LEU A 172 -9.01 -7.48 2.65
CA LEU A 172 -9.06 -6.76 3.93
C LEU A 172 -8.73 -7.68 5.11
N VAL A 173 -9.34 -8.86 5.12
CA VAL A 173 -9.12 -9.90 6.14
C VAL A 173 -7.65 -10.35 6.12
N GLY A 174 -7.11 -10.63 4.93
CA GLY A 174 -5.70 -10.98 4.77
C GLY A 174 -4.75 -9.86 5.22
N ALA A 175 -5.05 -8.60 4.90
CA ALA A 175 -4.23 -7.46 5.33
C ALA A 175 -4.21 -7.33 6.87
N LEU A 176 -5.36 -7.53 7.52
CA LEU A 176 -5.47 -7.44 8.98
C LEU A 176 -4.79 -8.62 9.69
N GLN A 177 -4.92 -9.84 9.17
CA GLN A 177 -4.20 -10.99 9.75
C GLN A 177 -2.68 -10.74 9.78
N ARG A 178 -2.13 -10.13 8.72
CA ARG A 178 -0.71 -9.79 8.68
C ARG A 178 -0.36 -8.78 9.77
N LEU A 179 -1.17 -7.73 9.98
CA LEU A 179 -0.98 -6.77 11.07
C LEU A 179 -0.97 -7.45 12.45
N LEU A 180 -1.76 -8.50 12.64
CA LEU A 180 -1.81 -9.26 13.89
C LEU A 180 -0.60 -10.20 14.08
N ARG A 181 -0.10 -10.84 13.02
CA ARG A 181 0.88 -11.95 13.12
C ARG A 181 2.33 -11.55 12.84
N TYR A 182 2.55 -10.65 11.89
CA TYR A 182 3.89 -10.35 11.39
C TYR A 182 4.76 -9.53 12.35
N PRO A 183 4.23 -8.70 13.28
CA PRO A 183 5.05 -8.08 14.31
C PRO A 183 5.84 -9.10 15.14
N ASP A 184 5.20 -10.19 15.55
CA ASP A 184 5.82 -11.28 16.32
C ASP A 184 6.92 -12.02 15.54
N GLN A 185 6.84 -11.97 14.21
CA GLN A 185 7.85 -12.55 13.30
C GLN A 185 8.96 -11.54 12.96
N GLY A 186 8.89 -10.31 13.49
CA GLY A 186 9.88 -9.27 13.28
C GLY A 186 9.77 -8.53 11.93
N PHE A 187 8.71 -8.73 11.16
CA PHE A 187 8.55 -8.10 9.84
C PHE A 187 7.99 -6.67 9.88
N MET A 188 7.32 -6.28 10.97
CA MET A 188 6.83 -4.91 11.17
C MET A 188 6.74 -4.54 12.64
N ILE A 189 6.49 -3.26 12.95
CA ILE A 189 6.18 -2.84 14.32
C ILE A 189 4.76 -3.27 14.70
N HIS A 190 4.48 -3.39 16.00
CA HIS A 190 3.12 -3.59 16.48
C HIS A 190 2.24 -2.37 16.17
N GLN A 191 0.97 -2.63 15.89
CA GLN A 191 -0.09 -1.64 15.76
C GLN A 191 -1.19 -2.01 16.74
N THR A 192 -1.80 -1.01 17.38
CA THR A 192 -2.95 -1.26 18.26
C THR A 192 -4.16 -1.56 17.40
N VAL A 193 -4.67 -2.79 17.46
CA VAL A 193 -5.91 -3.19 16.79
C VAL A 193 -7.04 -3.18 17.83
N PRO A 194 -8.07 -2.34 17.67
CA PRO A 194 -9.20 -2.32 18.59
C PRO A 194 -9.92 -3.68 18.65
N ASP A 195 -10.49 -4.01 19.81
CA ASP A 195 -11.25 -5.26 19.99
C ASP A 195 -12.38 -5.39 18.98
N SER A 196 -13.10 -4.29 18.69
CA SER A 196 -14.16 -4.28 17.68
C SER A 196 -13.68 -4.72 16.29
N VAL A 197 -12.49 -4.27 15.88
CA VAL A 197 -11.86 -4.63 14.60
C VAL A 197 -11.42 -6.10 14.64
N THR A 198 -10.86 -6.56 15.76
CA THR A 198 -10.46 -7.96 15.95
C THR A 198 -11.66 -8.91 15.89
N GLU A 199 -12.79 -8.54 16.51
CA GLU A 199 -14.02 -9.33 16.48
C GLU A 199 -14.68 -9.33 15.10
N ALA A 200 -14.68 -8.19 14.39
CA ALA A 200 -15.13 -8.12 12.99
C ALA A 200 -14.31 -9.03 12.08
N TYR A 201 -12.98 -9.02 12.23
CA TYR A 201 -12.08 -9.94 11.55
C TYR A 201 -12.43 -11.41 11.81
N LYS A 202 -12.66 -11.79 13.08
CA LYS A 202 -13.05 -13.16 13.43
C LYS A 202 -14.38 -13.56 12.79
N ARG A 203 -15.38 -12.68 12.80
CA ARG A 203 -16.68 -12.93 12.15
C ARG A 203 -16.55 -13.12 10.64
N LEU A 204 -15.75 -12.29 9.97
CA LEU A 204 -15.48 -12.44 8.54
C LEU A 204 -14.75 -13.76 8.22
N CYS A 205 -13.76 -14.14 9.02
CA CYS A 205 -13.11 -15.44 8.90
C CYS A 205 -14.12 -16.60 9.05
N ASN A 206 -15.01 -16.54 10.04
CA ASN A 206 -16.04 -17.54 10.28
C ASN A 206 -17.11 -17.59 9.16
N ALA A 207 -17.39 -16.44 8.53
CA ALA A 207 -18.20 -16.34 7.32
C ALA A 207 -17.47 -16.82 6.05
N GLY A 208 -16.23 -17.30 6.21
CA GLY A 208 -15.45 -17.99 5.19
C GLY A 208 -14.56 -17.08 4.35
N PHE A 209 -14.42 -15.79 4.66
CA PHE A 209 -13.58 -14.84 3.91
C PHE A 209 -12.07 -15.05 4.16
N THR A 210 -11.53 -16.18 3.72
CA THR A 210 -10.20 -16.67 4.13
C THR A 210 -9.19 -16.83 3.00
N SER A 211 -9.53 -16.49 1.75
CA SER A 211 -8.69 -16.83 0.58
C SER A 211 -7.34 -16.11 0.52
N ARG A 212 -7.15 -15.07 1.33
CA ARG A 212 -5.91 -14.27 1.42
C ARG A 212 -5.20 -14.37 2.77
N LEU A 213 -5.69 -15.25 3.66
CA LEU A 213 -4.98 -15.59 4.89
C LEU A 213 -3.67 -16.29 4.56
N VAL A 214 -2.68 -16.08 5.42
CA VAL A 214 -1.41 -16.80 5.44
C VAL A 214 -1.44 -17.89 6.51
N ALA A 215 -0.72 -18.98 6.25
CA ALA A 215 -0.53 -20.09 7.18
C ALA A 215 0.19 -19.64 8.46
#